data_AF-A0A3N5VFK4-F1
#
_entry.id   AF-A0A3N5VFK4-F1
#
_cell.length_a   1.000
_cell.length_b   1.000
_cell.length_c   1.000
_cell.angle_alpha   90.00
_cell.angle_beta   90.00
_cell.angle_gamma   90.00
#
_symmetry.space_group_name_H-M   'P 1'
#
loop_
_entity.id
_entity.type
_entity.pdbx_description
1 polymer ?
#
loop_
_entity_poly.entity_id
_entity_poly.type
_entity_poly.pdbx_seq_one_letter_code
_entity_poly.pdbx_strand_id
1 'polypeptide(L)'
;MSWKYGIPVGIKARAVLSCARMKHRFLLLGCAVCLTGSAFATEGHEHTPLGEQMEAFNDAYKAFRKETDSAKGAAHAREAQEALLKGVSELPEMLKKMPDGPARQKAAAEYRKMMGRVFVTVCEVEEAFLAGNIDEVAKLVEALKQMKKEGHNKFMEDEEE
;
A
#
# COMPACT_ATOMS: atom_id res chain seq x y z
N MET A 1 5.55 18.99 22.59
CA MET A 1 6.74 18.22 22.14
C MET A 1 7.14 18.73 20.77
N SER A 2 8.25 19.46 20.70
CA SER A 2 8.71 20.17 19.50
C SER A 2 9.85 19.39 18.86
N TRP A 3 9.66 18.91 17.63
CA TRP A 3 10.69 18.24 16.85
C TRP A 3 11.58 19.30 16.19
N LYS A 4 12.83 19.44 16.64
CA LYS A 4 13.84 20.29 16.02
C LYS A 4 14.69 19.44 15.08
N TYR A 5 14.50 19.62 13.78
CA TYR A 5 15.39 19.11 12.73
C TYR A 5 16.73 19.86 12.81
N GLY A 6 17.80 19.13 13.10
CA GLY A 6 19.18 19.61 13.01
C GLY A 6 19.81 19.16 11.69
N ILE A 7 19.99 20.09 10.77
CA ILE A 7 20.83 19.91 9.57
C ILE A 7 22.24 20.37 9.95
N PRO A 8 23.28 19.52 9.91
CA PRO A 8 24.65 20.01 9.96
C PRO A 8 25.09 20.46 8.56
N VAL A 9 25.37 21.77 8.48
CA VAL A 9 25.98 22.44 7.33
C VAL A 9 27.49 22.25 7.39
N GLY A 10 28.08 21.82 6.27
CA GLY A 10 29.48 22.10 5.93
C GLY A 10 30.37 20.88 5.78
N ILE A 11 31.00 20.74 4.61
CA ILE A 11 32.47 20.73 4.45
C ILE A 11 32.85 20.53 2.96
N LYS A 12 33.55 21.56 2.46
CA LYS A 12 34.60 21.57 1.40
C LYS A 12 34.21 21.40 -0.06
N ALA A 13 34.07 22.56 -0.71
CA ALA A 13 34.47 22.77 -2.09
C ALA A 13 35.96 22.44 -2.29
N ARG A 14 36.26 21.63 -3.31
CA ARG A 14 37.58 21.58 -3.92
C ARG A 14 37.38 21.61 -5.43
N ALA A 15 37.58 22.79 -6.01
CA ALA A 15 37.63 22.98 -7.44
C ALA A 15 38.90 22.32 -7.99
N VAL A 16 38.75 21.47 -9.00
CA VAL A 16 39.83 21.15 -9.94
C VAL A 16 39.28 21.43 -11.33
N LEU A 17 39.81 22.49 -11.92
CA LEU A 17 39.72 22.77 -13.35
C LEU A 17 40.24 21.55 -14.12
N SER A 18 39.45 21.04 -15.06
CA SER A 18 40.03 20.46 -16.26
C SER A 18 39.24 20.91 -17.47
N CYS A 19 39.96 21.58 -18.35
CA CYS A 19 39.51 22.17 -19.59
C CYS A 19 39.45 21.06 -20.64
N ALA A 20 38.27 20.75 -21.17
CA ALA A 20 38.14 19.93 -22.37
C ALA A 20 37.16 20.59 -23.35
N ARG A 21 37.74 20.90 -24.50
CA ARG A 21 37.28 21.78 -25.56
C ARG A 21 36.36 21.03 -26.53
N MET A 22 35.08 21.45 -26.52
CA MET A 22 34.34 21.94 -27.70
C MET A 22 33.77 20.93 -28.75
N LYS A 23 32.53 21.26 -29.15
CA LYS A 23 31.92 21.20 -30.51
C LYS A 23 30.86 20.12 -30.77
N HIS A 24 29.63 20.62 -30.90
CA HIS A 24 28.60 20.25 -31.88
C HIS A 24 28.24 18.77 -32.07
N ARG A 25 26.96 18.45 -31.84
CA ARG A 25 25.96 18.28 -32.92
C ARG A 25 24.57 18.01 -32.34
N PHE A 26 23.65 18.90 -32.68
CA PHE A 26 22.22 18.64 -32.82
C PHE A 26 21.98 17.35 -33.63
N LEU A 27 21.10 16.48 -33.15
CA LEU A 27 20.20 15.62 -33.95
C LEU A 27 19.23 14.95 -32.94
N LEU A 28 17.93 15.31 -32.94
CA LEU A 28 16.82 14.57 -33.57
C LEU A 28 16.66 13.13 -33.04
N LEU A 29 15.50 12.52 -32.85
CA LEU A 29 14.07 12.83 -32.90
C LEU A 29 13.41 11.43 -32.74
N GLY A 30 12.38 11.29 -31.90
CA GLY A 30 11.26 10.33 -32.03
C GLY A 30 11.49 8.83 -32.32
N CYS A 31 11.05 7.98 -31.39
CA CYS A 31 10.36 6.70 -31.69
C CYS A 31 9.62 6.25 -30.41
N ALA A 32 8.32 6.53 -30.31
CA ALA A 32 7.23 5.60 -30.62
C ALA A 32 6.80 4.78 -29.38
N VAL A 33 5.93 5.42 -28.59
CA VAL A 33 5.06 4.78 -27.60
C VAL A 33 3.96 4.05 -28.38
N CYS A 34 4.03 2.72 -28.43
CA CYS A 34 2.92 1.86 -28.83
C CYS A 34 2.66 0.87 -27.69
N LEU A 35 2.07 1.37 -26.60
CA LEU A 35 1.39 0.53 -25.61
C LEU A 35 -0.03 0.27 -26.13
N THR A 36 -0.18 -0.74 -26.97
CA THR A 36 -1.49 -1.32 -27.28
C THR A 36 -1.96 -2.09 -26.04
N GLY A 37 -3.08 -1.66 -25.50
CA GLY A 37 -3.67 -2.15 -24.26
C GLY A 37 -3.99 -3.64 -24.31
N SER A 38 -3.53 -4.35 -23.27
CA SER A 38 -4.14 -5.60 -22.86
C SER A 38 -5.49 -5.27 -22.22
N ALA A 39 -6.56 -5.59 -22.94
CA ALA A 39 -7.87 -5.77 -22.33
C ALA A 39 -7.79 -7.01 -21.42
N PHE A 40 -7.51 -6.80 -20.14
CA PHE A 40 -7.84 -7.77 -19.11
C PHE A 40 -9.36 -7.71 -18.92
N ALA A 41 -10.06 -8.66 -19.53
CA ALA A 41 -11.35 -9.09 -19.04
C ALA A 41 -11.08 -10.00 -17.84
N THR A 42 -11.27 -9.49 -16.63
CA THR A 42 -11.34 -10.28 -15.41
C THR A 42 -12.74 -10.19 -14.82
N GLU A 43 -13.18 -11.34 -14.33
CA GLU A 43 -14.53 -11.65 -13.87
C GLU A 43 -15.04 -10.69 -12.77
N GLY A 44 -16.28 -10.21 -12.94
CA GLY A 44 -17.31 -10.30 -11.90
C GLY A 44 -17.10 -9.66 -10.53
N HIS A 45 -16.14 -8.76 -10.34
CA HIS A 45 -16.11 -7.87 -9.16
C HIS A 45 -16.46 -6.45 -9.60
N GLU A 46 -17.40 -5.80 -8.91
CA GLU A 46 -17.65 -4.38 -9.15
C GLU A 46 -16.33 -3.59 -8.97
N HIS A 47 -15.85 -2.98 -10.06
CA HIS A 47 -14.64 -2.15 -10.10
C HIS A 47 -14.86 -0.84 -9.35
N THR A 48 -14.94 -0.92 -8.03
CA THR A 48 -14.89 0.26 -7.17
C THR A 48 -13.43 0.56 -6.86
N PRO A 49 -13.04 1.85 -6.74
CA PRO A 49 -11.67 2.21 -6.35
C PRO A 49 -11.22 1.52 -5.05
N LEU A 50 -12.14 1.33 -4.10
CA LEU A 50 -11.86 0.60 -2.86
C LEU A 50 -11.70 -0.91 -3.10
N GLY A 51 -12.56 -1.52 -3.91
CA GLY A 51 -12.53 -2.94 -4.25
C GLY A 51 -11.20 -3.35 -4.88
N GLU A 52 -10.71 -2.55 -5.84
CA GLU A 52 -9.41 -2.78 -6.49
C GLU A 52 -8.25 -2.76 -5.48
N GLN A 53 -8.26 -1.81 -4.53
CA GLN A 53 -7.22 -1.77 -3.50
C GLN A 53 -7.34 -2.94 -2.51
N MET A 54 -8.55 -3.38 -2.18
CA MET A 54 -8.75 -4.54 -1.31
C MET A 54 -8.34 -5.85 -1.96
N GLU A 55 -8.56 -5.99 -3.27
CA GLU A 55 -8.06 -7.11 -4.06
C GLU A 55 -6.52 -7.11 -4.08
N ALA A 56 -5.90 -5.97 -4.41
CA ALA A 56 -4.44 -5.83 -4.39
C ALA A 56 -3.84 -6.15 -3.01
N PHE A 57 -4.45 -5.65 -1.94
CA PHE A 57 -4.07 -6.00 -0.57
C PHE A 57 -4.19 -7.51 -0.31
N ASN A 58 -5.30 -8.12 -0.72
CA ASN A 58 -5.58 -9.54 -0.49
C ASN A 58 -4.59 -10.45 -1.24
N ASP A 59 -4.17 -10.07 -2.44
CA ASP A 59 -3.20 -10.83 -3.23
C ASP A 59 -1.80 -10.71 -2.65
N ALA A 60 -1.37 -9.51 -2.27
CA ALA A 60 -0.13 -9.32 -1.53
C ALA A 60 -0.13 -10.09 -0.19
N TYR A 61 -1.26 -10.09 0.53
CA TYR A 61 -1.46 -10.88 1.75
C TYR A 61 -1.32 -12.39 1.51
N LYS A 62 -1.92 -12.92 0.44
CA LYS A 62 -1.74 -14.34 0.07
C LYS A 62 -0.29 -14.66 -0.27
N ALA A 63 0.42 -13.72 -0.91
CA ALA A 63 1.81 -13.87 -1.30
C ALA A 63 2.72 -13.94 -0.06
N PHE A 64 2.72 -12.91 0.81
CA PHE A 64 3.60 -12.93 1.99
C PHE A 64 3.24 -14.04 2.98
N ARG A 65 1.97 -14.44 3.07
CA ARG A 65 1.56 -15.55 3.95
C ARG A 65 2.24 -16.88 3.63
N LYS A 66 2.59 -17.11 2.37
CA LYS A 66 3.21 -18.37 1.90
C LYS A 66 4.72 -18.24 1.71
N GLU A 67 5.26 -17.05 1.87
CA GLU A 67 6.65 -16.74 1.60
C GLU A 67 7.52 -17.11 2.81
N THR A 68 8.73 -17.58 2.52
CA THR A 68 9.74 -17.94 3.51
C THR A 68 11.03 -17.13 3.33
N ASP A 69 11.22 -16.50 2.17
CA ASP A 69 12.30 -15.56 1.93
C ASP A 69 12.02 -14.20 2.59
N SER A 70 12.94 -13.76 3.44
CA SER A 70 12.85 -12.49 4.16
C SER A 70 12.66 -11.27 3.25
N ALA A 71 13.42 -11.17 2.16
CA ALA A 71 13.40 -9.98 1.32
C ALA A 71 12.12 -9.91 0.47
N LYS A 72 11.67 -11.06 -0.05
CA LYS A 72 10.41 -11.16 -0.81
C LYS A 72 9.20 -10.96 0.10
N GLY A 73 9.20 -11.57 1.28
CA GLY A 73 8.12 -11.40 2.26
C GLY A 73 7.95 -9.94 2.66
N ALA A 74 9.05 -9.25 2.95
CA ALA A 74 9.06 -7.81 3.22
C ALA A 74 8.59 -6.97 2.00
N ALA A 75 8.95 -7.37 0.77
CA ALA A 75 8.46 -6.69 -0.43
C ALA A 75 6.94 -6.82 -0.59
N HIS A 76 6.39 -8.02 -0.43
CA HIS A 76 4.94 -8.26 -0.47
C HIS A 76 4.20 -7.55 0.68
N ALA A 77 4.80 -7.47 1.87
CA ALA A 77 4.24 -6.67 2.96
C ALA A 77 4.15 -5.18 2.59
N ARG A 78 5.15 -4.62 1.91
CA ARG A 78 5.10 -3.24 1.40
C ARG A 78 4.06 -3.04 0.31
N GLU A 79 3.89 -4.00 -0.61
CA GLU A 79 2.81 -3.96 -1.61
C GLU A 79 1.42 -3.91 -0.93
N ALA A 80 1.22 -4.72 0.12
CA ALA A 80 0.01 -4.68 0.93
C ALA A 80 -0.18 -3.34 1.66
N GLN A 81 0.89 -2.74 2.20
CA GLN A 81 0.85 -1.42 2.83
C GLN A 81 0.40 -0.32 1.83
N GLU A 82 0.95 -0.33 0.61
CA GLU A 82 0.59 0.65 -0.42
C GLU A 82 -0.90 0.56 -0.80
N ALA A 83 -1.41 -0.66 -0.96
CA ALA A 83 -2.83 -0.89 -1.25
C ALA A 83 -3.72 -0.37 -0.11
N LEU A 84 -3.35 -0.62 1.16
CA LEU A 84 -4.10 -0.11 2.32
C LEU A 84 -4.09 1.41 2.43
N LEU A 85 -2.97 2.07 2.13
CA LEU A 85 -2.88 3.54 2.14
C LEU A 85 -3.75 4.19 1.07
N LYS A 86 -3.87 3.54 -0.09
CA LYS A 86 -4.80 3.97 -1.14
C LYS A 86 -6.25 3.72 -0.70
N GLY A 87 -6.52 2.54 -0.14
CA GLY A 87 -7.86 2.12 0.30
C GLY A 87 -8.44 2.91 1.48
N VAL A 88 -7.62 3.33 2.45
CA VAL A 88 -8.12 4.06 3.65
C VAL A 88 -8.69 5.45 3.33
N SER A 89 -8.34 6.00 2.16
CA SER A 89 -8.88 7.27 1.67
C SER A 89 -10.30 7.13 1.12
N GLU A 90 -10.72 5.90 0.81
CA GLU A 90 -12.06 5.58 0.34
C GLU A 90 -12.97 5.16 1.50
N LEU A 91 -14.28 5.28 1.28
CA LEU A 91 -15.29 4.75 2.20
C LEU A 91 -16.01 3.55 1.59
N PRO A 92 -16.36 2.52 2.39
CA PRO A 92 -17.24 1.44 1.99
C PRO A 92 -18.59 1.95 1.48
N GLU A 93 -19.20 1.23 0.56
CA GLU A 93 -20.46 1.64 -0.06
C GLU A 93 -21.60 1.82 0.94
N MET A 94 -21.72 0.92 1.92
CA MET A 94 -22.73 1.06 2.97
C MET A 94 -22.60 2.38 3.73
N LEU A 95 -21.37 2.86 3.99
CA LEU A 95 -21.14 4.16 4.63
C LEU A 95 -21.35 5.33 3.66
N LYS A 96 -21.22 5.11 2.35
CA LYS A 96 -21.57 6.10 1.31
C LYS A 96 -23.09 6.26 1.18
N LYS A 97 -23.86 5.19 1.39
CA LYS A 97 -25.33 5.17 1.34
C LYS A 97 -26.01 5.71 2.62
N MET A 98 -25.29 5.76 3.75
CA MET A 98 -25.82 6.35 4.99
C MET A 98 -26.09 7.86 4.87
N PRO A 99 -27.15 8.40 5.49
CA PRO A 99 -27.41 9.83 5.51
C PRO A 99 -26.29 10.59 6.22
N ASP A 100 -25.98 11.79 5.72
CA ASP A 100 -24.98 12.64 6.34
C ASP A 100 -25.40 13.06 7.76
N GLY A 101 -24.53 12.75 8.72
CA GLY A 101 -24.79 13.04 10.13
C GLY A 101 -23.78 12.40 11.07
N PRO A 102 -23.95 12.61 12.39
CA PRO A 102 -23.01 12.12 13.41
C PRO A 102 -22.81 10.60 13.38
N ALA A 103 -23.83 9.83 13.00
CA ALA A 103 -23.74 8.38 12.88
C ALA A 103 -22.79 7.94 11.77
N ARG A 104 -22.95 8.49 10.55
CA ARG A 104 -22.05 8.23 9.40
C ARG A 104 -20.61 8.62 9.73
N GLN A 105 -20.41 9.78 10.37
CA GLN A 105 -19.08 10.25 10.75
C GLN A 105 -18.39 9.33 11.77
N LYS A 106 -19.13 8.84 12.77
CA LYS A 106 -18.61 7.87 13.74
C LYS A 106 -18.24 6.54 13.08
N ALA A 107 -19.11 6.00 12.22
CA ALA A 107 -18.85 4.77 11.49
C ALA A 107 -17.65 4.91 10.54
N ALA A 108 -17.53 6.04 9.83
CA ALA A 108 -16.38 6.33 8.98
C ALA A 108 -15.07 6.47 9.77
N ALA A 109 -15.11 7.03 10.98
CA ALA A 109 -13.96 7.10 11.86
C ALA A 109 -13.55 5.70 12.38
N GLU A 110 -14.52 4.86 12.73
CA GLU A 110 -14.26 3.46 13.11
C GLU A 110 -13.65 2.66 11.96
N TYR A 111 -14.19 2.80 10.74
CA TYR A 111 -13.63 2.18 9.54
C TYR A 111 -12.16 2.55 9.34
N ARG A 112 -11.83 3.86 9.35
CA ARG A 112 -10.44 4.32 9.20
C ARG A 112 -9.54 3.81 10.33
N LYS A 113 -10.05 3.72 11.56
CA LYS A 113 -9.30 3.15 12.68
C LYS A 113 -8.96 1.68 12.42
N MET A 114 -9.90 0.87 11.92
CA MET A 114 -9.62 -0.53 11.62
C MET A 114 -8.64 -0.69 10.47
N MET A 115 -8.80 0.08 9.39
CA MET A 115 -7.82 0.14 8.29
C MET A 115 -6.41 0.48 8.80
N GLY A 116 -6.31 1.47 9.69
CA GLY A 116 -5.04 1.84 10.32
C GLY A 116 -4.43 0.72 11.17
N ARG A 117 -5.25 -0.07 11.88
CA ARG A 117 -4.77 -1.24 12.64
C ARG A 117 -4.24 -2.33 11.71
N VAL A 118 -4.95 -2.62 10.62
CA VAL A 118 -4.47 -3.58 9.60
C VAL A 118 -3.15 -3.09 9.03
N PHE A 119 -3.03 -1.82 8.68
CA PHE A 119 -1.80 -1.23 8.17
C PHE A 119 -0.62 -1.42 9.14
N VAL A 120 -0.81 -1.12 10.43
CA VAL A 120 0.23 -1.31 11.45
C VAL A 120 0.67 -2.77 11.52
N THR A 121 -0.27 -3.72 11.55
CA THR A 121 0.09 -5.14 11.59
C THR A 121 0.82 -5.60 10.33
N VAL A 122 0.53 -5.04 9.16
CA VAL A 122 1.31 -5.34 7.94
C VAL A 122 2.73 -4.73 8.02
N CYS A 123 2.92 -3.58 8.69
CA CYS A 123 4.26 -3.08 9.00
C CYS A 123 5.01 -4.03 9.94
N GLU A 124 4.34 -4.56 10.97
CA GLU A 124 4.92 -5.57 11.87
C GLU A 124 5.31 -6.85 11.10
N VAL A 125 4.54 -7.24 10.07
CA VAL A 125 4.89 -8.37 9.18
C VAL A 125 6.17 -8.06 8.41
N GLU A 126 6.33 -6.87 7.85
CA GLU A 126 7.55 -6.45 7.17
C GLU A 126 8.75 -6.52 8.12
N GLU A 127 8.62 -5.95 9.32
CA GLU A 127 9.66 -6.00 10.35
C GLU A 127 10.03 -7.44 10.72
N ALA A 128 9.05 -8.32 10.89
CA ALA A 128 9.27 -9.73 11.21
C ALA A 128 10.01 -10.47 10.09
N PHE A 129 9.66 -10.21 8.82
CA PHE A 129 10.39 -10.76 7.67
C PHE A 129 11.84 -10.27 7.63
N LEU A 130 12.06 -8.96 7.81
CA LEU A 130 13.40 -8.36 7.83
C LEU A 130 14.25 -8.87 9.00
N ALA A 131 13.62 -9.22 10.12
CA ALA A 131 14.27 -9.86 11.27
C ALA A 131 14.47 -11.38 11.10
N GLY A 132 13.95 -11.99 10.01
CA GLY A 132 14.01 -13.43 9.79
C GLY A 132 13.13 -14.25 10.74
N ASN A 133 12.16 -13.63 11.41
CA ASN A 133 11.32 -14.26 12.42
C ASN A 133 10.00 -14.77 11.81
N ILE A 134 10.07 -15.91 11.13
CA ILE A 134 8.93 -16.51 10.42
C ILE A 134 7.81 -16.97 11.36
N ASP A 135 8.14 -17.38 12.59
CA ASP A 135 7.14 -17.73 13.61
C ASP A 135 6.28 -16.52 14.00
N GLU A 136 6.89 -15.33 14.07
CA GLU A 136 6.15 -14.11 14.34
C GLU A 136 5.29 -13.68 13.15
N VAL A 137 5.81 -13.84 11.92
CA VAL A 137 5.00 -13.64 10.70
C VAL A 137 3.74 -14.51 10.75
N ALA A 138 3.84 -15.79 11.14
CA ALA A 138 2.70 -16.69 11.23
C ALA A 138 1.64 -16.21 12.24
N LYS A 139 2.06 -15.70 13.40
CA LYS A 139 1.13 -15.11 14.40
C LYS A 139 0.43 -13.86 13.86
N LEU A 140 1.19 -12.98 13.23
CA LEU A 140 0.68 -11.74 12.63
C LEU A 140 -0.31 -12.03 11.48
N VAL A 141 -0.04 -13.05 10.67
CA VAL A 141 -0.97 -13.54 9.63
C VAL A 141 -2.30 -14.00 10.22
N GLU A 142 -2.29 -14.77 11.32
CA GLU A 142 -3.54 -15.17 11.96
C GLU A 142 -4.27 -13.98 12.60
N ALA A 143 -3.55 -12.99 13.15
CA ALA A 143 -4.15 -11.74 13.61
C ALA A 143 -4.81 -10.96 12.46
N LEU A 144 -4.13 -10.83 11.31
CA LEU A 144 -4.67 -10.21 10.09
C LEU A 144 -5.92 -10.92 9.58
N LYS A 145 -5.95 -12.26 9.64
CA LYS A 145 -7.13 -13.04 9.26
C LYS A 145 -8.34 -12.73 10.16
N GLN A 146 -8.14 -12.54 11.47
CA GLN A 146 -9.22 -12.14 12.37
C GLN A 146 -9.68 -10.71 12.10
N MET A 147 -8.74 -9.78 11.88
CA MET A 147 -9.07 -8.39 11.55
C MET A 147 -9.84 -8.27 10.23
N LYS A 148 -9.49 -9.07 9.21
CA LYS A 148 -10.22 -9.11 7.93
C LYS A 148 -11.67 -9.58 8.13
N LYS A 149 -11.88 -10.62 8.94
CA LYS A 149 -13.22 -11.10 9.29
C LYS A 149 -14.04 -10.06 10.04
N GLU A 150 -13.45 -9.42 11.06
CA GLU A 150 -14.12 -8.34 11.81
C GLU A 150 -14.48 -7.17 10.87
N GLY A 151 -13.57 -6.83 9.96
CA GLY A 151 -13.79 -5.79 8.95
C GLY A 151 -14.95 -6.11 8.01
N HIS A 152 -14.96 -7.31 7.43
CA HIS A 152 -16.02 -7.75 6.52
C HIS A 152 -17.38 -7.77 7.21
N ASN A 153 -17.48 -8.36 8.40
CA ASN A 153 -18.75 -8.44 9.15
C ASN A 153 -19.34 -7.06 9.53
N LYS A 154 -18.50 -6.03 9.65
CA LYS A 154 -18.94 -4.68 10.04
C LYS A 154 -19.20 -3.75 8.85
N PHE A 155 -18.47 -3.94 7.75
CA PHE A 155 -18.37 -2.95 6.67
C PHE A 155 -18.66 -3.50 5.27
N MET A 156 -19.02 -4.78 5.15
CA MET A 156 -19.61 -5.35 3.93
C MET A 156 -21.06 -5.73 4.23
N GLU A 157 -21.96 -5.47 3.29
CA GLU A 157 -23.31 -6.02 3.33
C GLU A 157 -23.18 -7.54 3.18
N ASP A 158 -23.83 -8.32 4.05
CA ASP A 158 -23.87 -9.78 3.87
C ASP A 158 -24.43 -10.03 2.46
N GLU A 159 -23.67 -10.71 1.60
CA GLU A 159 -24.25 -11.32 0.40
C GLU A 159 -25.25 -12.36 0.93
N GLU A 160 -26.52 -11.96 1.05
CA GLU A 160 -27.63 -12.89 1.25
C GLU A 160 -27.60 -13.87 0.07
N GLU A 161 -27.09 -15.08 0.33
CA GLU A 161 -27.15 -16.24 -0.57
C GLU A 161 -28.59 -16.75 -0.74
#